data_AF-A0A7W7Y8H0-F1
#
_entry.id   AF-A0A7W7Y8H0-F1
#
_cell.length_a   1.000
_cell.length_b   1.000
_cell.length_c   1.000
_cell.angle_alpha   90.00
_cell.angle_beta   90.00
_cell.angle_gamma   90.00
#
_symmetry.space_group_name_H-M   'P 1'
#
loop_
_entity.id
_entity.type
_entity.pdbx_description
1 polymer ?
#
loop_
_entity_poly.entity_id
_entity_poly.type
_entity_poly.pdbx_seq_one_letter_code
_entity_poly.pdbx_strand_id
1 'polypeptide(L)'
;MPATTWAKQARQIVIRRWQPEPLSEPVIDEELPNLSAIERSAEVISFTCRRAEYWLSPQGTLREWLKFNLRLAIGIAVPALLVAPLVTLALERFNLWIDLISKSTSNFVLVPLSVLLVVGLIAGLVSIAKSILSMRLRHQQRRDPYNY
;
A
#
# COMPACT_ATOMS: atom_id res chain seq x y z
N MET A 1 -18.31 -34.91 -3.80
CA MET A 1 -18.81 -33.63 -3.27
C MET A 1 -19.50 -32.89 -4.41
N PRO A 2 -20.80 -32.58 -4.34
CA PRO A 2 -21.52 -31.99 -5.47
C PRO A 2 -20.99 -30.57 -5.73
N ALA A 3 -20.63 -30.28 -6.98
CA ALA A 3 -20.23 -28.96 -7.42
C ALA A 3 -21.41 -27.98 -7.24
N THR A 4 -21.40 -27.34 -6.07
CA THR A 4 -22.01 -26.07 -5.67
C THR A 4 -23.03 -25.46 -6.65
N THR A 5 -24.30 -25.60 -6.27
CA THR A 5 -25.49 -24.98 -6.87
C THR A 5 -25.36 -23.47 -7.10
N TRP A 6 -24.57 -22.76 -6.27
CA TRP A 6 -24.34 -21.32 -6.39
C TRP A 6 -23.58 -20.93 -7.66
N ALA A 7 -22.62 -21.73 -8.11
CA ALA A 7 -21.82 -21.41 -9.30
C ALA A 7 -22.67 -21.52 -10.57
N LYS A 8 -23.58 -22.51 -10.61
CA LYS A 8 -24.57 -22.64 -11.68
C LYS A 8 -25.57 -21.49 -11.68
N GLN A 9 -26.05 -21.07 -10.52
CA GLN A 9 -26.97 -19.92 -10.39
C GLN A 9 -26.30 -18.60 -10.82
N ALA A 10 -25.07 -18.34 -10.36
CA ALA A 10 -24.32 -17.15 -10.77
C ALA A 10 -24.11 -17.12 -12.28
N ARG A 11 -23.69 -18.25 -12.88
CA ARG A 11 -23.55 -18.38 -14.34
C ARG A 11 -24.87 -18.12 -15.06
N GLN A 12 -25.98 -18.63 -14.54
CA GLN A 12 -27.30 -18.44 -15.15
C GLN A 12 -27.78 -16.97 -15.07
N ILE A 13 -27.48 -16.27 -13.97
CA ILE A 13 -27.76 -14.84 -13.83
C ILE A 13 -26.92 -14.04 -14.83
N VAL A 14 -25.62 -14.34 -14.96
CA VAL A 14 -24.72 -13.67 -15.89
C VAL A 14 -25.19 -13.87 -17.33
N ILE A 15 -25.48 -15.11 -17.74
CA ILE A 15 -25.96 -15.42 -19.10
C ILE A 15 -27.29 -14.74 -19.39
N ARG A 16 -28.23 -14.70 -18.42
CA ARG A 16 -29.53 -14.05 -18.61
C ARG A 16 -29.43 -12.53 -18.72
N ARG A 17 -28.49 -11.92 -17.98
CA ARG A 17 -28.25 -10.47 -18.00
C ARG A 17 -27.44 -10.04 -19.23
N TRP A 18 -26.68 -10.95 -19.80
CA TRP A 18 -25.83 -10.75 -20.96
C TRP A 18 -26.61 -10.97 -22.27
N GLN A 19 -27.38 -9.96 -22.67
CA GLN A 19 -28.01 -9.91 -23.99
C GLN A 19 -27.44 -8.69 -24.72
N PRO A 20 -26.34 -8.85 -25.48
CA PRO A 20 -25.77 -7.73 -26.21
C PRO A 20 -26.75 -7.29 -27.31
N GLU A 21 -27.13 -6.02 -27.26
CA GLU A 21 -27.95 -5.42 -28.29
C GLU A 21 -27.05 -5.06 -29.49
N PRO A 22 -27.36 -5.51 -30.71
CA PRO A 22 -26.52 -5.24 -31.87
C PRO A 22 -26.46 -3.73 -32.13
N LEU A 23 -25.27 -3.19 -32.42
CA LEU A 23 -25.16 -1.78 -32.79
C LEU A 23 -25.65 -1.59 -34.21
N SER A 24 -26.43 -0.53 -34.43
CA SER A 24 -26.75 -0.03 -35.76
C SER A 24 -25.48 0.45 -36.45
N GLU A 25 -25.39 0.20 -37.76
CA GLU A 25 -24.31 0.74 -38.58
C GLU A 25 -24.28 2.27 -38.47
N PRO A 26 -23.10 2.89 -38.27
CA PRO A 26 -22.99 4.34 -38.16
C PRO A 26 -23.29 5.00 -39.52
N VAL A 27 -24.38 5.76 -39.58
CA VAL A 27 -24.77 6.55 -40.75
C VAL A 27 -24.26 7.99 -40.57
N ILE A 28 -23.76 8.59 -41.66
CA ILE A 28 -23.37 10.00 -41.68
C ILE A 28 -24.64 10.84 -41.67
N ASP A 29 -24.72 11.81 -40.75
CA ASP A 29 -25.85 12.74 -40.69
C ASP A 29 -25.92 13.58 -41.98
N GLU A 30 -27.08 13.60 -42.63
CA GLU A 30 -27.33 14.36 -43.86
C GLU A 30 -27.30 15.87 -43.60
N GLU A 31 -27.55 16.30 -42.36
CA GLU A 31 -27.52 17.71 -41.96
C GLU A 31 -26.14 18.21 -41.52
N LEU A 32 -25.11 17.36 -41.54
CA LEU A 32 -23.72 17.70 -41.19
C LEU A 32 -23.19 19.00 -41.85
N PRO A 33 -23.52 19.32 -43.13
CA PRO A 33 -23.09 20.58 -43.76
C PRO A 33 -23.76 21.82 -43.19
N ASN A 34 -24.95 21.68 -42.61
CA ASN A 34 -25.80 22.77 -42.11
C ASN A 34 -25.52 23.11 -40.63
N LEU A 35 -24.82 22.24 -39.90
CA LEU A 35 -24.43 22.45 -38.51
C LEU A 35 -23.33 23.51 -38.34
N SER A 36 -23.32 24.17 -37.17
CA SER A 36 -22.25 25.11 -36.80
C SER A 36 -20.90 24.39 -36.68
N ALA A 37 -19.78 25.12 -36.76
CA ALA A 37 -18.44 24.51 -36.76
C ALA A 37 -18.18 23.64 -35.52
N ILE A 38 -18.70 24.03 -34.36
CA ILE A 38 -18.54 23.28 -33.09
C ILE A 38 -19.38 22.01 -33.13
N GLU A 39 -20.66 22.11 -33.47
CA GLU A 39 -21.57 20.96 -33.58
C GLU A 39 -21.09 19.97 -34.62
N ARG A 40 -20.58 20.46 -35.76
CA ARG A 40 -19.97 19.63 -36.80
C ARG A 40 -18.76 18.86 -36.29
N SER A 41 -17.87 19.50 -35.53
CA SER A 41 -16.72 18.81 -34.95
C SER A 41 -17.13 17.77 -33.91
N ALA A 42 -18.14 18.07 -33.09
CA ALA A 42 -18.70 17.13 -32.12
C ALA A 42 -19.34 15.92 -32.81
N GLU A 43 -20.07 16.14 -33.90
CA GLU A 43 -20.70 15.06 -34.66
C GLU A 43 -19.67 14.19 -35.38
N VAL A 44 -18.61 14.79 -35.95
CA VAL A 44 -17.49 14.03 -36.55
C VAL A 44 -16.78 13.16 -35.50
N ILE A 45 -16.54 13.68 -34.28
CA ILE A 45 -15.95 12.90 -33.19
C ILE A 45 -16.89 11.77 -32.76
N SER A 46 -18.18 12.08 -32.56
CA SER A 46 -19.23 11.10 -32.23
C SER A 46 -19.30 9.98 -33.26
N PHE A 47 -19.37 10.32 -34.54
CA PHE A 47 -19.36 9.37 -35.65
C PHE A 47 -18.08 8.53 -35.69
N THR A 48 -16.92 9.15 -35.48
CA THR A 48 -15.63 8.44 -35.45
C THR A 48 -15.58 7.43 -34.30
N CYS A 49 -16.06 7.81 -33.11
CA CYS A 49 -16.17 6.92 -31.96
C CYS A 49 -17.14 5.75 -32.23
N ARG A 50 -18.33 6.02 -32.76
CA ARG A 50 -19.33 4.98 -33.10
C ARG A 50 -18.80 4.03 -34.19
N ARG A 51 -18.07 4.55 -35.18
CA ARG A 51 -17.43 3.76 -36.22
C ARG A 51 -16.30 2.89 -35.69
N ALA A 52 -15.48 3.41 -34.79
CA ALA A 52 -14.47 2.61 -34.10
C ALA A 52 -15.10 1.51 -33.24
N GLU A 53 -16.17 1.83 -32.50
CA GLU A 53 -16.92 0.87 -31.70
C GLU A 53 -17.57 -0.23 -32.55
N TYR A 54 -18.19 0.13 -33.68
CA TYR A 54 -18.77 -0.83 -34.63
C TYR A 54 -17.70 -1.74 -35.27
N TRP A 55 -16.52 -1.20 -35.60
CA TRP A 55 -15.42 -1.98 -36.17
C TRP A 55 -14.83 -2.98 -35.17
N LEU A 56 -14.68 -2.57 -33.90
CA LEU A 56 -14.19 -3.42 -32.81
C LEU A 56 -15.24 -4.45 -32.35
N SER A 57 -16.52 -4.08 -32.35
CA SER A 57 -17.60 -4.81 -31.70
C SER A 57 -18.94 -4.57 -32.42
N PRO A 58 -19.16 -5.14 -33.61
CA PRO A 58 -20.41 -4.95 -34.36
C PRO A 58 -21.62 -5.55 -33.61
N GLN A 59 -21.38 -6.57 -32.79
CA GLN A 59 -22.42 -7.23 -31.98
C GLN A 59 -22.73 -6.52 -30.66
N GLY A 60 -22.08 -5.40 -30.33
CA GLY A 60 -22.30 -4.67 -29.06
C GLY A 60 -21.76 -5.32 -27.80
N THR A 61 -20.89 -6.32 -27.96
CA THR A 61 -20.26 -7.04 -26.86
C THR A 61 -19.36 -6.14 -26.02
N LEU A 62 -18.64 -5.18 -26.61
CA LEU A 62 -17.74 -4.28 -25.88
C LEU A 62 -18.51 -3.34 -24.94
N ARG A 63 -19.63 -2.78 -25.41
CA ARG A 63 -20.48 -1.88 -24.62
C ARG A 63 -21.09 -2.59 -23.42
N GLU A 64 -21.63 -3.79 -23.64
CA GLU A 64 -22.23 -4.58 -22.57
C GLU A 64 -21.17 -5.12 -21.60
N TRP A 65 -19.97 -5.45 -22.10
CA TRP A 65 -18.81 -5.76 -21.28
C TRP A 65 -18.42 -4.61 -20.37
N LEU A 66 -18.33 -3.39 -20.91
CA LEU A 66 -17.98 -2.21 -20.14
C LEU A 66 -19.05 -1.90 -19.08
N LYS A 67 -20.34 -1.97 -19.41
CA LYS A 67 -21.44 -1.81 -18.45
C LYS A 67 -21.39 -2.86 -17.34
N PHE A 68 -21.11 -4.12 -17.68
CA PHE A 68 -21.00 -5.20 -16.71
C PHE A 68 -19.84 -4.96 -15.75
N ASN A 69 -18.66 -4.65 -16.27
CA ASN A 69 -17.49 -4.35 -15.45
C ASN A 69 -17.69 -3.11 -14.60
N LEU A 70 -18.33 -2.06 -15.12
CA LEU A 70 -18.63 -0.86 -14.34
C LEU A 70 -19.60 -1.16 -13.19
N ARG A 71 -20.67 -1.93 -13.44
CA ARG A 71 -21.60 -2.36 -12.38
C ARG A 71 -20.92 -3.23 -11.34
N LEU A 72 -20.07 -4.17 -11.77
CA LEU A 72 -19.30 -5.03 -10.89
C LEU A 72 -18.32 -4.20 -10.05
N ALA A 73 -17.60 -3.28 -10.68
CA ALA A 73 -16.67 -2.37 -10.02
C ALA A 73 -17.38 -1.52 -8.99
N ILE A 74 -18.54 -0.93 -9.30
CA ILE A 74 -19.34 -0.18 -8.32
C ILE A 74 -19.82 -1.10 -7.19
N GLY A 75 -20.29 -2.30 -7.52
CA GLY A 75 -20.76 -3.29 -6.55
C GLY A 75 -19.67 -3.74 -5.56
N ILE A 76 -18.40 -3.75 -5.98
CA ILE A 76 -17.25 -4.07 -5.13
C ILE A 76 -16.70 -2.80 -4.44
N ALA A 77 -16.69 -1.67 -5.14
CA ALA A 77 -16.13 -0.41 -4.63
C ALA A 77 -16.90 0.10 -3.42
N VAL A 78 -18.25 0.03 -3.43
CA VAL A 78 -19.07 0.47 -2.29
C VAL A 78 -18.73 -0.28 -1.00
N PRO A 79 -18.79 -1.63 -0.94
CA PRO A 79 -18.40 -2.35 0.27
C PRO A 79 -16.92 -2.19 0.58
N ALA A 80 -16.02 -2.13 -0.42
CA ALA A 80 -14.61 -1.90 -0.18
C ALA A 80 -14.36 -0.54 0.50
N LEU A 81 -15.04 0.52 0.08
CA LEU A 81 -14.90 1.87 0.67
C LEU A 81 -15.44 1.93 2.10
N LEU A 82 -16.45 1.11 2.43
CA LEU A 82 -16.95 0.97 3.81
C LEU A 82 -16.05 0.09 4.69
N VAL A 83 -15.51 -0.99 4.14
CA VAL A 83 -14.69 -1.96 4.88
C VAL A 83 -13.24 -1.50 5.04
N ALA A 84 -12.68 -0.82 4.03
CA ALA A 84 -11.31 -0.31 4.05
C ALA A 84 -10.99 0.52 5.31
N PRO A 85 -11.75 1.57 5.69
CA PRO A 85 -11.44 2.35 6.88
C PRO A 85 -11.52 1.50 8.15
N LEU A 86 -12.45 0.55 8.23
CA LEU A 86 -12.56 -0.34 9.38
C LEU A 86 -11.33 -1.25 9.53
N VAL A 87 -10.85 -1.80 8.41
CA VAL A 87 -9.64 -2.62 8.38
C VAL A 87 -8.40 -1.78 8.68
N THR A 88 -8.29 -0.59 8.11
CA THR A 88 -7.17 0.34 8.39
C THR A 88 -7.12 0.71 9.87
N LEU A 89 -8.26 1.04 10.48
CA LEU A 89 -8.34 1.33 11.91
C LEU A 89 -7.93 0.12 12.75
N ALA A 90 -8.36 -1.08 12.40
CA ALA A 90 -7.97 -2.29 13.11
C ALA A 90 -6.46 -2.53 13.02
N LEU A 91 -5.87 -2.40 11.83
CA LEU A 91 -4.43 -2.54 11.61
C LEU A 91 -3.61 -1.49 12.37
N GLU A 92 -4.10 -0.26 12.44
CA GLU A 92 -3.47 0.80 13.23
C GLU A 92 -3.41 0.43 14.72
N ARG A 93 -4.50 -0.13 15.28
CA ARG A 93 -4.50 -0.63 16.65
C ARG A 93 -3.48 -1.74 16.85
N PHE A 94 -3.39 -2.70 15.94
CA PHE A 94 -2.38 -3.76 16.02
C PHE A 94 -0.96 -3.20 16.00
N ASN A 95 -0.67 -2.23 15.14
CA ASN A 95 0.65 -1.59 15.08
C ASN A 95 1.00 -0.87 16.39
N LEU A 96 0.04 -0.22 17.06
CA LEU A 96 0.27 0.38 18.37
C LEU A 96 0.64 -0.66 19.42
N TRP A 97 -0.03 -1.81 19.44
CA TRP A 97 0.30 -2.90 20.36
C TRP A 97 1.70 -3.46 20.09
N ILE A 98 2.04 -3.67 18.82
CA ILE A 98 3.37 -4.15 18.41
C ILE A 98 4.45 -3.14 18.83
N ASP A 99 4.20 -1.84 18.63
CA ASP A 99 5.13 -0.78 19.02
C ASP A 99 5.33 -0.72 20.54
N LEU A 100 4.26 -0.85 21.32
CA LEU A 100 4.35 -0.92 22.79
C LEU A 100 5.16 -2.13 23.25
N ILE A 101 4.91 -3.31 22.68
CA ILE A 101 5.65 -4.53 22.99
C ILE A 101 7.13 -4.38 22.61
N SER A 102 7.40 -3.86 21.43
CA SER A 102 8.76 -3.64 20.93
C SER A 102 9.54 -2.66 21.81
N LYS A 103 8.95 -1.50 22.13
CA LYS A 103 9.53 -0.51 23.03
C LYS A 103 9.76 -1.07 24.43
N SER A 104 8.79 -1.80 24.96
CA SER A 104 8.92 -2.45 26.27
C SER A 104 10.08 -3.44 26.27
N THR A 105 10.15 -4.31 25.27
CA THR A 105 11.21 -5.32 25.13
C THR A 105 12.58 -4.66 24.96
N SER A 106 12.66 -3.63 24.12
CA SER A 106 13.87 -2.85 23.91
C SER A 106 14.35 -2.20 25.20
N ASN A 107 13.45 -1.58 25.96
CA ASN A 107 13.79 -0.98 27.25
C ASN A 107 14.27 -2.04 28.28
N PHE A 108 13.65 -3.22 28.32
CA PHE A 108 14.11 -4.31 29.20
C PHE A 108 15.54 -4.77 28.91
N VAL A 109 16.01 -4.67 27.66
CA VAL A 109 17.38 -5.06 27.28
C VAL A 109 18.33 -3.87 27.38
N LEU A 110 17.94 -2.72 26.82
CA LEU A 110 18.79 -1.53 26.72
C LEU A 110 19.02 -0.87 28.07
N VAL A 111 18.04 -0.84 28.98
CA VAL A 111 18.22 -0.18 30.27
C VAL A 111 19.30 -0.89 31.10
N PRO A 112 19.25 -2.22 31.34
CA PRO A 112 20.32 -2.90 32.05
C PRO A 112 21.68 -2.82 31.36
N LEU A 113 21.71 -2.94 30.03
CA LEU A 113 22.95 -2.84 29.25
C LEU A 113 23.57 -1.45 29.37
N SER A 114 22.75 -0.40 29.31
CA SER A 114 23.20 0.98 29.50
C SER A 114 23.78 1.21 30.91
N VAL A 115 23.12 0.68 31.95
CA VAL A 115 23.61 0.75 33.33
C VAL A 115 24.94 0.02 33.48
N LEU A 116 25.05 -1.20 32.94
CA LEU A 116 26.30 -1.97 32.95
C LEU A 116 27.43 -1.24 32.24
N LEU A 117 27.17 -0.60 31.10
CA LEU A 117 28.17 0.22 30.40
C LEU A 117 28.63 1.40 31.24
N VAL A 118 27.71 2.14 31.87
CA VAL A 118 28.07 3.30 32.71
C VAL A 118 28.92 2.86 33.91
N VAL A 119 28.51 1.79 34.61
CA VAL A 119 29.26 1.24 35.74
C VAL A 119 30.64 0.74 35.29
N GLY A 120 30.69 0.01 34.16
CA GLY A 120 31.94 -0.47 33.57
C GLY A 120 32.89 0.66 33.18
N LEU A 121 32.37 1.75 32.63
CA LEU A 121 33.16 2.93 32.24
C LEU A 121 33.74 3.63 33.47
N ILE A 122 32.93 3.83 34.52
CA ILE A 122 33.40 4.40 35.79
C ILE A 122 34.49 3.52 36.41
N ALA A 123 34.27 2.21 36.48
CA ALA A 123 35.26 1.26 37.01
C ALA A 123 36.56 1.27 36.19
N GLY A 124 36.43 1.31 34.86
CA GLY A 124 37.56 1.46 33.92
C GLY A 124 38.38 2.71 34.21
N LEU A 125 37.74 3.89 34.29
CA LEU A 125 38.43 5.15 34.59
C LEU A 125 39.13 5.13 35.95
N VAL A 126 38.47 4.61 36.99
CA VAL A 126 39.07 4.49 38.33
C VAL A 126 40.29 3.57 38.32
N SER A 127 40.23 2.44 37.60
CA SER A 127 41.36 1.52 37.49
C SER A 127 42.56 2.11 36.75
N ILE A 128 42.32 2.87 35.66
CA ILE A 128 43.35 3.58 34.92
C ILE A 128 44.00 4.66 35.81
N ALA A 129 43.18 5.46 36.52
CA ALA A 129 43.68 6.48 37.43
C ALA A 129 44.56 5.89 38.54
N LYS A 130 44.11 4.78 39.16
CA LYS A 130 44.90 4.04 40.16
C LYS A 130 46.20 3.48 39.57
N SER A 131 46.15 2.92 38.36
CA SER A 131 47.32 2.38 37.67
C SER A 131 48.37 3.47 37.42
N ILE A 132 47.97 4.62 36.88
CA ILE A 132 48.85 5.77 36.64
C ILE A 132 49.46 6.28 37.96
N LEU A 133 48.65 6.40 39.02
CA LEU A 133 49.13 6.83 40.33
C LEU A 133 50.16 5.84 40.89
N SER A 134 49.88 4.53 40.81
CA SER A 134 50.81 3.48 41.27
C SER A 134 52.12 3.49 40.49
N MET A 135 52.07 3.74 39.18
CA MET A 135 53.26 3.84 38.33
C MET A 135 54.10 5.07 38.68
N ARG A 136 53.46 6.21 38.98
CA ARG A 136 54.13 7.43 39.48
C ARG A 136 54.80 7.19 40.83
N LEU A 137 54.12 6.56 41.79
CA LEU A 137 54.68 6.24 43.11
C LEU A 137 55.88 5.29 42.99
N ARG A 138 55.82 4.27 42.13
CA ARG A 138 56.95 3.37 41.86
C ARG A 138 58.15 4.08 41.22
N HIS A 139 57.90 5.05 40.34
CA HIS A 139 58.97 5.88 39.77
C HIS A 139 59.61 6.82 40.80
N GLN A 140 58.84 7.29 41.78
CA GLN A 140 59.37 8.10 42.88
C GLN A 140 60.23 7.26 43.83
N GLN A 141 59.80 6.04 44.15
CA GLN A 141 60.55 5.15 45.05
C GLN A 141 61.84 4.57 44.44
N ARG A 142 61.97 4.53 43.11
CA ARG A 142 63.23 4.21 42.41
C ARG A 142 64.22 5.37 42.36
N ARG A 143 63.81 6.59 42.71
CA ARG A 143 64.68 7.80 42.68
C ARG A 143 65.35 8.13 44.00
N ASP A 144 65.12 7.36 45.06
CA ASP A 144 65.83 7.51 46.35
C ASP A 144 66.85 6.38 46.57
N PRO A 145 68.09 6.51 46.05
CA PRO A 145 69.20 5.63 46.42
C PRO A 145 69.97 6.13 47.67
N TYR A 146 69.57 7.25 48.29
CA TYR A 146 70.28 7.79 49.47
C TYR A 146 69.30 8.40 50.47
N ASN A 147 68.82 7.57 51.40
CA ASN A 147 68.55 8.05 52.76
C ASN A 147 69.34 7.12 53.70
N TYR A 148 70.41 7.67 54.26
CA TYR A 148 71.15 7.15 55.41
C TYR A 148 70.26 7.16 56.66
#